data_AF-E9P6E6-F1
#
_entry.id   AF-E9P6E6-F1
#
_cell.length_a   1.000
_cell.length_b   1.000
_cell.length_c   1.000
_cell.angle_alpha   90.00
_cell.angle_beta   90.00
_cell.angle_gamma   90.00
#
_symmetry.space_group_name_H-M   'P 1'
#
loop_
_entity.id
_entity.type
_entity.pdbx_description
1 polymer ?
#
loop_
_entity_poly.entity_id
_entity_poly.type
_entity_poly.pdbx_seq_one_letter_code
_entity_poly.pdbx_strand_id
1 'polypeptide(L)'
;MLSTIKQILYFLEKKSGWLDWIFQRVSSLFLLPFCFYFNNLLFINHFLFFHIKLGLYSILEDYIHNETIKEILSLFIRLIIILGIKDLYLLFY
;
A
#
# COMPACT_ATOMS: atom_id res chain seq x y z
N MET A 1 -1.15 -12.04 -32.83
CA MET A 1 -1.90 -10.93 -32.19
C MET A 1 -2.20 -11.21 -30.72
N LEU A 2 -2.89 -12.32 -30.37
CA LEU A 2 -3.12 -12.70 -28.96
C LEU A 2 -1.83 -12.97 -28.15
N SER A 3 -0.79 -13.52 -28.78
CA SER A 3 0.50 -13.79 -28.11
C SER A 3 1.24 -12.50 -27.73
N THR A 4 1.19 -11.49 -28.60
CA THR A 4 1.86 -10.20 -28.42
C THR A 4 1.22 -9.40 -27.29
N ILE A 5 -0.12 -9.41 -27.19
CA ILE A 5 -0.86 -8.76 -26.10
C ILE A 5 -0.53 -9.40 -24.74
N LYS A 6 -0.50 -10.74 -24.67
CA LYS A 6 -0.13 -11.45 -23.44
C LYS A 6 1.29 -11.11 -22.97
N GLN A 7 2.24 -10.99 -23.90
CA GLN A 7 3.63 -10.60 -23.57
C GLN A 7 3.72 -9.18 -23.01
N ILE A 8 2.96 -8.24 -23.56
CA ILE A 8 2.89 -6.86 -23.05
C ILE A 8 2.28 -6.83 -21.66
N LEU A 9 1.16 -7.52 -21.45
CA LEU A 9 0.51 -7.60 -20.14
C LEU A 9 1.43 -8.21 -19.08
N TYR A 10 2.11 -9.30 -19.40
CA TYR A 10 3.11 -9.92 -18.52
C TYR A 10 4.25 -8.96 -18.16
N PHE A 11 4.74 -8.17 -19.13
CA PHE A 11 5.78 -7.18 -18.88
C PHE A 11 5.30 -6.05 -17.96
N LEU A 12 4.06 -5.58 -18.15
CA LEU A 12 3.45 -4.54 -17.32
C LEU A 12 3.23 -5.04 -15.88
N GLU A 13 2.71 -6.25 -15.71
CA GLU A 13 2.47 -6.88 -14.41
C GLU A 13 3.79 -7.06 -13.65
N LYS A 14 4.83 -7.58 -14.32
CA LYS A 14 6.17 -7.73 -13.73
C LYS A 14 6.78 -6.39 -13.30
N LYS A 15 6.61 -5.33 -14.12
CA LYS A 15 7.09 -3.99 -13.78
C LYS A 15 6.31 -3.41 -12.59
N SER A 16 5.01 -3.68 -12.50
CA SER A 16 4.17 -3.28 -11.37
C SER A 16 4.68 -3.89 -10.07
N GLY A 17 4.87 -5.22 -10.02
CA GLY A 17 5.34 -5.90 -8.81
C GLY A 17 6.72 -5.41 -8.33
N TRP A 18 7.61 -5.04 -9.26
CA TRP A 18 8.90 -4.44 -8.89
C TRP A 18 8.75 -3.06 -8.23
N LEU A 19 7.84 -2.22 -8.75
CA LEU A 19 7.55 -0.92 -8.15
C LEU A 19 6.95 -1.08 -6.76
N ASP A 20 6.00 -2.00 -6.59
CA ASP A 20 5.35 -2.28 -5.31
C ASP A 20 6.39 -2.68 -4.24
N TRP A 21 7.33 -3.56 -4.61
CA TRP A 21 8.43 -3.97 -3.76
C TRP A 21 9.36 -2.80 -3.37
N ILE A 22 9.68 -1.92 -4.32
CA ILE A 22 10.52 -0.73 -4.02
C ILE A 22 9.78 0.21 -3.07
N PHE A 23 8.51 0.50 -3.33
CA PHE A 23 7.73 1.40 -2.49
C PHE A 23 7.59 0.86 -1.06
N GLN A 24 7.46 -0.45 -0.87
CA GLN A 24 7.49 -1.07 0.46
C GLN A 24 8.81 -0.82 1.19
N ARG A 25 9.95 -1.01 0.52
CA ARG A 25 11.29 -0.78 1.12
C ARG A 25 11.56 0.68 1.41
N VAL A 26 11.25 1.57 0.47
CA VAL A 26 11.44 3.02 0.65
C VAL A 26 10.55 3.54 1.77
N SER A 27 9.29 3.12 1.83
CA SER A 27 8.39 3.53 2.92
C SER A 27 8.85 3.01 4.29
N SER A 28 9.37 1.78 4.37
CA SER A 28 9.95 1.25 5.60
C SER A 28 11.20 2.02 6.05
N LEU A 29 12.15 2.26 5.14
CA LEU A 29 13.36 3.03 5.42
C LEU A 29 13.06 4.48 5.81
N PHE A 30 12.00 5.04 5.24
CA PHE A 30 11.55 6.37 5.62
C PHE A 30 11.03 6.39 7.05
N LEU A 31 10.20 5.42 7.45
CA LEU A 31 9.58 5.38 8.78
C LEU A 31 10.57 5.12 9.93
N LEU A 32 11.61 4.31 9.70
CA LEU A 32 12.62 3.96 10.72
C LEU A 32 13.27 5.16 11.46
N PRO A 33 13.83 6.18 10.78
CA PRO A 33 14.39 7.35 11.46
C PRO A 33 13.30 8.20 12.13
N PHE A 34 12.07 8.19 11.62
CA PHE A 34 10.96 8.96 12.19
C PHE A 34 10.43 8.37 13.50
N CYS A 35 10.67 7.09 13.80
CA CYS A 35 10.40 6.53 15.12
C CYS A 35 11.17 7.25 16.25
N PHE A 36 12.27 7.93 15.92
CA PHE A 36 13.11 8.66 16.87
C PHE A 36 12.91 10.19 16.80
N TYR A 37 12.07 10.69 15.89
CA TYR A 37 11.90 12.12 15.64
C TYR A 37 10.41 12.52 15.58
N PHE A 38 9.83 12.82 16.73
CA PHE A 38 8.38 13.06 16.91
C PHE A 38 7.86 14.43 16.46
N ASN A 39 8.70 15.33 15.95
CA ASN A 39 8.29 16.72 15.70
C ASN A 39 7.25 16.89 14.57
N ASN A 40 7.01 15.87 13.74
CA ASN A 40 6.07 15.92 12.61
C ASN A 40 5.10 14.72 12.60
N LEU A 41 4.37 14.51 13.70
CA LEU A 41 3.46 13.37 13.89
C LEU A 41 2.47 13.16 12.74
N LEU A 42 1.82 14.21 12.22
CA LEU A 42 0.86 14.07 11.11
C LEU A 42 1.49 13.46 9.85
N PHE A 43 2.68 13.95 9.49
CA PHE A 43 3.41 13.49 8.32
C PHE A 43 3.87 12.05 8.49
N ILE A 44 4.42 11.71 9.66
CA ILE A 44 4.86 10.35 9.99
C ILE A 44 3.70 9.37 9.91
N ASN A 45 2.56 9.74 10.48
CA ASN A 45 1.36 8.91 10.47
C ASN A 45 0.78 8.72 9.05
N HIS A 46 0.86 9.75 8.18
CA HIS A 46 0.45 9.60 6.79
C HIS A 46 1.28 8.55 6.06
N PHE A 47 2.61 8.60 6.23
CA PHE A 47 3.52 7.59 5.68
C PHE A 47 3.33 6.21 6.31
N LEU A 48 2.98 6.15 7.60
CA LEU A 48 2.67 4.90 8.28
C LEU A 48 1.46 4.20 7.65
N PHE A 49 0.37 4.94 7.43
CA PHE A 49 -0.81 4.40 6.74
C PHE A 49 -0.51 3.96 5.31
N PHE A 50 0.33 4.71 4.59
CA PHE A 50 0.79 4.30 3.27
C PHE A 50 1.56 2.97 3.31
N HIS A 51 2.49 2.80 4.25
CA HIS A 51 3.26 1.57 4.42
C HIS A 51 2.37 0.39 4.79
N ILE A 52 1.46 0.56 5.74
CA ILE A 52 0.48 -0.45 6.15
C ILE A 52 -0.37 -0.90 4.97
N LYS A 53 -0.88 0.05 4.15
CA LYS A 53 -1.68 -0.26 2.96
C LYS A 53 -0.92 -1.17 1.99
N LEU A 54 0.35 -0.87 1.70
CA LEU A 54 1.18 -1.69 0.81
C LEU A 54 1.41 -3.10 1.39
N GLY A 55 1.64 -3.21 2.70
CA GLY A 55 1.79 -4.50 3.37
C GLY A 55 0.52 -5.35 3.31
N LEU A 56 -0.64 -4.73 3.56
CA LEU A 56 -1.94 -5.40 3.48
C LEU A 56 -2.26 -5.90 2.06
N TYR A 57 -1.90 -5.15 1.02
CA TYR A 57 -2.05 -5.60 -0.36
C TYR A 57 -1.14 -6.78 -0.71
N SER A 58 0.09 -6.82 -0.18
CA SER A 58 0.95 -8.01 -0.34
C SER A 58 0.30 -9.25 0.25
N ILE A 59 -0.22 -9.14 1.48
CA ILE A 59 -0.92 -10.24 2.16
C ILE A 59 -2.16 -10.67 1.35
N LEU A 60 -2.90 -9.69 0.82
CA LEU A 60 -4.08 -9.97 -0.01
C LEU A 60 -3.72 -10.82 -1.24
N GLU A 61 -2.65 -10.45 -1.95
CA GLU A 61 -2.19 -11.18 -3.14
C GLU A 61 -1.67 -12.58 -2.80
N ASP A 62 -0.97 -12.73 -1.67
CA ASP A 62 -0.38 -14.00 -1.28
C ASP A 62 -1.43 -15.04 -0.83
N TYR A 63 -2.50 -14.60 -0.17
CA TYR A 63 -3.44 -15.50 0.52
C TYR A 63 -4.83 -15.59 -0.10
N ILE A 64 -5.22 -14.67 -0.99
CA ILE A 64 -6.59 -14.64 -1.54
C ILE A 64 -6.52 -14.85 -3.05
N HIS A 65 -7.02 -15.98 -3.52
CA HIS A 65 -6.97 -16.33 -4.95
C HIS A 65 -8.26 -16.02 -5.71
N ASN A 66 -9.34 -15.66 -5.01
CA ASN A 66 -10.58 -15.23 -5.65
C ASN A 66 -10.52 -13.73 -5.91
N GLU A 67 -10.49 -13.34 -7.19
CA GLU A 67 -10.37 -11.95 -7.63
C GLU A 67 -11.50 -11.05 -7.11
N THR A 68 -12.74 -11.55 -7.07
CA THR A 68 -13.88 -10.79 -6.54
C THR A 68 -13.73 -10.52 -5.04
N ILE A 69 -13.24 -11.51 -4.28
CA ILE A 69 -12.97 -11.33 -2.84
C ILE A 69 -11.81 -10.36 -2.63
N LYS A 70 -10.75 -10.43 -3.47
CA LYS A 70 -9.63 -9.48 -3.44
C LYS A 70 -10.10 -8.05 -3.67
N GLU A 71 -10.93 -7.79 -4.66
CA GLU A 71 -11.46 -6.46 -4.95
C GLU A 71 -12.31 -5.91 -3.80
N ILE A 72 -13.21 -6.72 -3.24
CA ILE A 72 -14.06 -6.34 -2.10
C ILE A 72 -13.18 -5.96 -0.90
N LEU A 73 -12.22 -6.81 -0.54
CA LEU A 73 -11.32 -6.54 0.58
C LEU A 73 -10.39 -5.35 0.32
N SER A 74 -9.94 -5.17 -0.92
CA SER A 74 -9.15 -4.00 -1.32
C SER A 74 -9.92 -2.69 -1.11
N LEU A 75 -11.24 -2.70 -1.36
CA LEU A 75 -12.12 -1.58 -1.06
C LEU A 75 -12.25 -1.34 0.46
N PHE A 76 -12.43 -2.39 1.26
CA PHE A 76 -12.44 -2.25 2.72
C PHE A 76 -11.12 -1.71 3.28
N ILE A 77 -9.98 -2.17 2.78
CA ILE A 77 -8.66 -1.64 3.14
C ILE A 77 -8.59 -0.14 2.85
N ARG A 78 -9.03 0.31 1.66
CA ARG A 78 -9.04 1.74 1.31
C ARG A 78 -9.88 2.56 2.27
N LEU A 79 -11.08 2.08 2.63
CA LEU A 79 -11.97 2.76 3.56
C LEU A 79 -11.35 2.86 4.96
N ILE A 80 -10.77 1.78 5.48
CA ILE A 80 -10.12 1.77 6.80
C ILE A 80 -8.96 2.76 6.83
N ILE A 81 -8.13 2.80 5.79
CA ILE A 81 -7.01 3.75 5.70
C ILE A 81 -7.51 5.20 5.68
N ILE A 82 -8.55 5.51 4.89
CA ILE A 82 -9.12 6.86 4.82
C ILE A 82 -9.70 7.29 6.16
N LEU A 83 -10.46 6.41 6.82
CA LEU A 83 -11.04 6.68 8.13
C LEU A 83 -9.94 6.89 9.19
N GLY A 84 -8.92 6.03 9.21
CA GLY A 84 -7.79 6.16 10.12
C GLY A 84 -7.01 7.46 9.94
N ILE A 85 -6.75 7.88 8.70
CA ILE A 85 -6.13 9.18 8.42
C ILE A 85 -7.03 10.33 8.91
N LYS A 86 -8.33 10.28 8.60
CA LYS A 86 -9.31 11.30 9.02
C LYS A 86 -9.36 11.43 10.55
N ASP A 87 -9.44 10.30 11.26
CA ASP A 87 -9.50 10.28 12.72
C ASP A 87 -8.20 10.82 13.35
N LEU A 88 -7.03 10.52 12.77
CA LEU A 88 -5.77 11.14 13.22
C LEU A 88 -5.75 12.65 12.98
N TYR A 89 -6.19 13.13 11.82
CA TYR A 89 -6.26 14.57 11.56
C TYR A 89 -7.15 15.29 12.58
N LEU A 90 -8.28 14.71 12.96
CA LEU A 90 -9.17 15.24 14.00
C LEU A 90 -8.58 15.17 15.42
N LEU A 91 -7.62 14.28 15.68
CA LEU A 91 -6.96 14.19 16.98
C LEU A 91 -5.92 15.30 17.19
N PHE A 92 -5.27 15.74 16.10
CA PHE A 92 -4.20 16.73 16.14
C PHE A 92 -4.66 18.17 15.91
N TYR A 93 -5.96 18.41 15.70
CA TYR A 93 -6.55 19.72 15.39
C TYR A 93 -7.87 19.92 16.14
#